data_AF-A0A0S8AM29-F1
#
_entry.id   AF-A0A0S8AM29-F1
#
_cell.length_a   1.000
_cell.length_b   1.000
_cell.length_c   1.000
_cell.angle_alpha   90.00
_cell.angle_beta   90.00
_cell.angle_gamma   90.00
#
_symmetry.space_group_name_H-M   'P 1'
#
loop_
_entity.id
_entity.type
_entity.pdbx_description
1 polymer ?
#
loop_
_entity_poly.entity_id
_entity_poly.type
_entity_poly.pdbx_seq_one_letter_code
_entity_poly.pdbx_strand_id
1 'polypeptide(L)'
;MFNIKTGFSFNCLILASANILAFTFLNSCGGGSGGGAAPGTITGIFWDSPVNGLKYKANPSGQTDTTRMGGKFVCKEGDTIGFYVGDVALGQTLCKEIVTPIDLVPGATDVTNPIVINIARFLQSLDNDQDPSNGINISIETTEEVTGRPIDINNPELDFDNNVDLEALFIMLDRTPVTANKAQFHLRTALISSKWRVWEW
;
A
#
# COMPACT_ATOMS: atom_id res chain seq x y z
N MET A 1 -7.38 -61.22 -33.73
CA MET A 1 -8.76 -61.20 -34.26
C MET A 1 -9.03 -59.78 -34.70
N PHE A 2 -9.19 -59.61 -36.02
CA PHE A 2 -9.57 -58.42 -36.80
C PHE A 2 -8.97 -57.06 -36.44
N ASN A 3 -8.03 -56.62 -37.27
CA ASN A 3 -8.07 -55.24 -37.77
C ASN A 3 -8.53 -55.30 -39.23
N ILE A 4 -9.67 -54.67 -39.52
CA ILE A 4 -10.34 -54.61 -40.83
C ILE A 4 -9.96 -53.26 -41.43
N LYS A 5 -9.12 -53.31 -42.47
CA LYS A 5 -9.41 -52.90 -43.86
C LYS A 5 -9.40 -51.38 -44.09
N THR A 6 -9.07 -50.82 -45.25
CA THR A 6 -8.47 -51.20 -46.55
C THR A 6 -8.46 -49.90 -47.36
N GLY A 7 -7.59 -49.80 -48.37
CA GLY A 7 -7.76 -48.90 -49.53
C GLY A 7 -6.45 -48.17 -49.83
N PHE A 8 -5.57 -48.61 -50.75
CA PHE A 8 -5.68 -48.61 -52.23
C PHE A 8 -6.25 -47.28 -52.75
N SER A 9 -5.57 -46.48 -53.60
CA SER A 9 -4.89 -46.88 -54.84
C SER A 9 -3.91 -45.81 -55.39
N PHE A 10 -2.75 -46.32 -55.81
CA PHE A 10 -1.86 -46.05 -56.97
C PHE A 10 -1.72 -44.68 -57.70
N ASN A 11 -0.42 -44.44 -57.97
CA ASN A 11 0.24 -43.81 -59.11
C ASN A 11 0.45 -42.28 -59.11
N CYS A 12 1.71 -41.87 -58.89
CA CYS A 12 2.44 -41.15 -59.93
C CYS A 12 3.96 -41.20 -59.70
N LEU A 13 4.66 -41.30 -60.83
CA LEU A 13 6.09 -41.48 -61.10
C LEU A 13 7.14 -40.94 -60.11
N ILE A 14 8.16 -41.77 -59.94
CA ILE A 14 9.51 -41.40 -59.51
C ILE A 14 10.18 -40.57 -60.61
N LEU A 15 10.74 -39.40 -60.24
CA LEU A 15 11.89 -38.83 -60.94
C LEU A 15 12.96 -38.42 -59.90
N ALA A 16 14.18 -38.82 -60.22
CA ALA A 16 15.37 -38.80 -59.40
C ALA A 16 16.14 -37.47 -59.49
N SER A 17 16.80 -37.07 -58.40
CA SER A 17 18.14 -36.46 -58.29
C SER A 17 18.26 -35.79 -56.90
N ALA A 18 18.99 -36.38 -55.95
CA ALA A 18 20.44 -36.29 -55.71
C ALA A 18 20.89 -35.04 -54.93
N ASN A 19 21.30 -35.29 -53.67
CA ASN A 19 22.24 -34.55 -52.81
C ASN A 19 21.83 -33.21 -52.16
N ILE A 20 21.72 -33.19 -50.82
CA ILE A 20 22.68 -32.53 -49.90
C ILE A 20 22.35 -32.88 -48.44
N LEU A 21 23.40 -33.28 -47.70
CA LEU A 21 23.43 -33.44 -46.24
C LEU A 21 23.12 -32.12 -45.52
N ALA A 22 22.22 -32.17 -44.52
CA ALA A 22 22.34 -31.39 -43.30
C ALA A 22 21.48 -32.04 -42.20
N PHE A 23 22.11 -32.89 -41.38
CA PHE A 23 21.56 -33.29 -40.08
C PHE A 23 21.73 -32.11 -39.11
N THR A 24 20.69 -31.31 -38.92
CA THR A 24 20.57 -30.43 -37.77
C THR A 24 19.54 -31.03 -36.83
N PHE A 25 20.01 -31.84 -35.87
CA PHE A 25 19.25 -32.11 -34.66
C PHE A 25 19.10 -30.79 -33.92
N LEU A 26 17.95 -30.15 -34.04
CA LEU A 26 17.55 -29.06 -33.14
C LEU A 26 17.25 -29.69 -31.78
N ASN A 27 18.28 -29.81 -30.94
CA ASN A 27 18.09 -29.90 -29.50
C ASN A 27 17.61 -28.53 -29.02
N SER A 28 16.30 -28.29 -29.16
CA SER A 28 15.67 -27.16 -28.47
C SER A 28 15.74 -27.44 -26.98
N CYS A 29 16.54 -26.63 -26.30
CA CYS A 29 16.76 -26.65 -24.87
C CYS A 29 15.42 -26.46 -24.16
N GLY A 30 15.09 -27.39 -23.26
CA GLY A 30 13.98 -27.25 -22.33
C GLY A 30 14.19 -26.04 -21.44
N GLY A 31 13.54 -24.92 -21.79
CA GLY A 31 13.39 -23.77 -20.92
C GLY A 31 12.36 -24.11 -19.84
N GLY A 32 12.84 -24.47 -18.65
CA GLY A 32 12.00 -24.57 -17.47
C GLY A 32 11.34 -23.22 -17.20
N SER A 33 10.03 -23.14 -17.43
CA SER A 33 9.20 -22.03 -17.00
C SER A 33 9.24 -21.98 -15.47
N GLY A 34 10.14 -21.16 -14.93
CA GLY A 34 10.07 -20.69 -13.55
C GLY A 34 8.91 -19.71 -13.43
N GLY A 35 7.69 -20.24 -13.52
CA GLY A 35 6.46 -19.51 -13.29
C GLY A 35 6.32 -19.18 -11.82
N GLY A 36 7.07 -18.19 -11.34
CA GLY A 36 6.69 -17.47 -10.14
C GLY A 36 5.36 -16.80 -10.45
N ALA A 37 4.29 -17.21 -9.75
CA ALA A 37 3.02 -16.51 -9.84
C ALA A 37 3.28 -15.01 -9.58
N ALA A 38 2.70 -14.14 -10.40
CA ALA A 38 2.78 -12.71 -10.14
C ALA A 38 2.27 -12.45 -8.71
N PRO A 39 2.95 -11.62 -7.90
CA PRO A 39 2.49 -11.32 -6.55
C PRO A 39 1.04 -10.85 -6.56
N GLY A 40 0.24 -11.36 -5.61
CA GLY A 40 -1.17 -11.00 -5.50
C GLY A 40 -1.35 -9.50 -5.26
N THR A 41 -2.44 -8.93 -5.76
CA THR A 41 -2.82 -7.55 -5.44
C THR A 41 -3.64 -7.52 -4.16
N ILE A 42 -3.25 -6.69 -3.21
CA ILE A 42 -3.96 -6.45 -1.95
C ILE A 42 -4.59 -5.06 -2.02
N THR A 43 -5.89 -4.99 -1.74
CA THR A 43 -6.59 -3.73 -1.46
C THR A 43 -6.71 -3.59 0.05
N GLY A 44 -5.99 -2.64 0.63
CA GLY A 44 -6.01 -2.39 2.06
C GLY A 44 -6.67 -1.07 2.43
N ILE A 45 -6.83 -0.83 3.73
CA ILE A 45 -7.37 0.41 4.31
C ILE A 45 -6.39 0.93 5.37
N PHE A 46 -6.05 2.21 5.30
CA PHE A 46 -5.36 2.91 6.39
C PHE A 46 -6.37 3.40 7.43
N TRP A 47 -6.12 3.09 8.70
CA TRP A 47 -7.12 3.19 9.75
C TRP A 47 -6.64 3.91 11.03
N ASP A 48 -7.20 5.10 11.23
CA ASP A 48 -7.39 5.86 12.48
C ASP A 48 -8.80 6.49 12.43
N SER A 49 -9.80 5.66 12.13
CA SER A 49 -10.90 5.95 11.18
C SER A 49 -10.39 5.89 9.73
N PRO A 50 -11.24 5.69 8.70
CA PRO A 50 -10.75 5.65 7.33
C PRO A 50 -10.04 6.97 6.96
N VAL A 51 -8.74 6.89 6.63
CA VAL A 51 -7.91 8.09 6.36
C VAL A 51 -7.71 8.30 4.87
N ASN A 52 -8.35 9.33 4.32
CA ASN A 52 -8.19 9.75 2.93
C ASN A 52 -7.09 10.82 2.80
N GLY A 53 -6.37 10.82 1.68
CA GLY A 53 -5.38 11.86 1.38
C GLY A 53 -3.93 11.50 1.70
N LEU A 54 -3.64 10.28 2.15
CA LEU A 54 -2.27 9.83 2.40
C LEU A 54 -1.59 9.40 1.11
N LYS A 55 -0.48 10.04 0.74
CA LYS A 55 0.39 9.51 -0.31
C LYS A 55 1.03 8.23 0.19
N TYR A 56 1.13 7.21 -0.66
CA TYR A 56 1.85 6.00 -0.34
C TYR A 56 2.78 5.55 -1.46
N LYS A 57 3.85 4.85 -1.09
CA LYS A 57 4.82 4.27 -2.01
C LYS A 57 5.15 2.84 -1.59
N ALA A 58 5.00 1.91 -2.52
CA ALA A 58 5.28 0.49 -2.32
C ALA A 58 6.62 0.09 -2.98
N ASN A 59 7.36 -0.80 -2.33
CA ASN A 59 8.62 -1.37 -2.80
C ASN A 59 8.60 -2.89 -2.59
N PRO A 60 9.05 -3.72 -3.55
CA PRO A 60 9.75 -3.35 -4.79
C PRO A 60 8.87 -3.04 -5.99
N SER A 61 7.54 -3.17 -5.89
CA SER A 61 6.65 -2.95 -7.04
C SER A 61 6.70 -1.54 -7.64
N GLY A 62 7.13 -0.54 -6.86
CA GLY A 62 7.22 0.86 -7.26
C GLY A 62 5.88 1.57 -7.33
N GLN A 63 4.79 0.94 -6.87
CA GLN A 63 3.46 1.53 -6.91
C GLN A 63 3.37 2.77 -6.02
N THR A 64 2.82 3.86 -6.55
CA THR A 64 2.57 5.10 -5.82
C THR A 64 1.18 5.62 -6.14
N ASP A 65 0.40 5.97 -5.12
CA ASP A 65 -0.90 6.64 -5.27
C ASP A 65 -1.24 7.35 -3.95
N THR A 66 -2.46 7.86 -3.82
CA THR A 66 -3.01 8.46 -2.60
C THR A 66 -4.18 7.63 -2.08
N THR A 67 -4.33 7.51 -0.75
CA THR A 67 -5.50 6.84 -0.17
C THR A 67 -6.77 7.59 -0.56
N ARG A 68 -7.75 6.85 -1.10
CA ARG A 68 -9.04 7.39 -1.55
C ARG A 68 -10.17 6.92 -0.64
N MET A 69 -11.35 7.51 -0.83
CA MET A 69 -12.63 7.21 -0.18
C MET A 69 -12.65 5.91 0.65
N GLY A 70 -12.74 6.08 1.97
CA GLY A 70 -12.69 4.98 2.92
C GLY A 70 -11.26 4.51 3.23
N GLY A 71 -10.26 5.36 3.04
CA GLY A 71 -8.85 5.12 3.37
C GLY A 71 -8.16 4.04 2.55
N LYS A 72 -8.68 3.72 1.36
CA LYS A 72 -8.22 2.59 0.56
C LYS A 72 -6.88 2.84 -0.10
N PHE A 73 -5.99 1.86 -0.06
CA PHE A 73 -4.76 1.78 -0.85
C PHE A 73 -4.67 0.43 -1.56
N VAL A 74 -3.79 0.34 -2.55
CA VAL A 74 -3.50 -0.91 -3.28
C VAL A 74 -2.00 -1.15 -3.27
N CYS A 75 -1.58 -2.37 -3.00
CA CYS A 75 -0.18 -2.79 -3.09
C CYS A 75 -0.08 -4.26 -3.48
N LYS A 76 1.13 -4.74 -3.73
CA LYS A 76 1.36 -6.17 -4.02
C LYS A 76 1.77 -6.90 -2.75
N GLU A 77 1.40 -8.17 -2.67
CA GLU A 77 1.85 -9.08 -1.63
C GLU A 77 3.39 -9.07 -1.56
N GLY A 78 3.93 -8.95 -0.35
CA GLY A 78 5.36 -8.82 -0.10
C GLY A 78 5.94 -7.41 -0.25
N ASP A 79 5.17 -6.43 -0.74
CA ASP A 79 5.63 -5.04 -0.75
C ASP A 79 5.76 -4.49 0.68
N THR A 80 6.75 -3.63 0.89
CA THR A 80 6.75 -2.65 1.98
C THR A 80 6.13 -1.35 1.47
N ILE A 81 5.15 -0.82 2.21
CA ILE A 81 4.42 0.40 1.88
C ILE A 81 4.77 1.50 2.90
N GLY A 82 5.27 2.62 2.42
CA GLY A 82 5.48 3.84 3.22
C GLY A 82 4.34 4.84 3.01
N PHE A 83 3.89 5.49 4.07
CA PHE A 83 2.80 6.48 4.06
C PHE A 83 3.30 7.88 4.42
N TYR A 84 2.69 8.89 3.78
CA TYR A 84 3.11 10.29 3.84
C TYR A 84 1.92 11.24 3.80
N VAL A 85 2.08 12.40 4.43
CA VAL A 85 1.25 13.59 4.19
C VAL A 85 2.16 14.68 3.64
N GLY A 86 1.93 15.12 2.40
CA GLY A 86 2.93 15.93 1.69
C GLY A 86 4.28 15.19 1.63
N ASP A 87 5.32 15.80 2.20
CA ASP A 87 6.66 15.21 2.33
C ASP A 87 6.92 14.58 3.72
N VAL A 88 5.99 14.71 4.66
CA VAL A 88 6.16 14.21 6.03
C VAL A 88 5.94 12.70 6.06
N ALA A 89 6.97 11.95 6.41
CA ALA A 89 6.93 10.50 6.53
C ALA A 89 6.26 10.06 7.84
N LEU A 90 5.19 9.28 7.73
CA LEU A 90 4.50 8.69 8.88
C LEU A 90 5.12 7.36 9.33
N GLY A 91 5.81 6.68 8.41
CA GLY A 91 6.41 5.37 8.63
C GLY A 91 6.04 4.38 7.52
N GLN A 92 6.35 3.11 7.74
CA GLN A 92 6.18 2.06 6.75
C GLN A 92 5.85 0.70 7.38
N THR A 93 5.18 -0.16 6.63
CA THR A 93 4.80 -1.51 7.05
C THR A 93 4.80 -2.46 5.85
N LEU A 94 4.75 -3.77 6.08
CA LEU A 94 4.36 -4.71 5.04
C LEU A 94 2.93 -4.44 4.56
N CYS A 95 2.71 -4.63 3.27
CA CYS A 95 1.42 -4.57 2.60
C CYS A 95 0.44 -5.58 3.24
N LYS A 96 -0.72 -5.10 3.69
CA LYS A 96 -1.78 -5.90 4.33
C LYS A 96 -3.12 -5.20 4.23
N GLU A 97 -4.20 -5.91 4.55
CA GLU A 97 -5.57 -5.43 4.38
C GLU A 97 -5.94 -4.26 5.30
N ILE A 98 -5.40 -4.20 6.52
CA ILE A 98 -5.63 -3.11 7.45
C ILE A 98 -4.28 -2.63 7.98
N VAL A 99 -3.99 -1.36 7.74
CA VAL A 99 -2.81 -0.66 8.28
C VAL A 99 -3.27 0.40 9.25
N THR A 100 -2.61 0.50 10.39
CA THR A 100 -2.91 1.43 11.47
C THR A 100 -1.66 2.24 11.82
N PRO A 101 -1.78 3.37 12.55
CA PRO A 101 -0.62 4.07 13.09
C PRO A 101 0.35 3.18 13.90
N ILE A 102 -0.14 2.13 14.58
CA ILE A 102 0.70 1.18 15.31
C ILE A 102 1.64 0.43 14.35
N ASP A 103 1.14 0.06 13.17
CA ASP A 103 1.88 -0.76 12.21
C ASP A 103 3.04 0.00 11.55
N LEU A 104 2.97 1.33 11.53
CA LEU A 104 4.00 2.18 10.95
C LEU A 104 5.25 2.31 11.83
N VAL A 105 5.14 1.95 13.12
CA VAL A 105 6.17 2.18 14.13
C VAL A 105 6.79 0.84 14.54
N PRO A 106 8.07 0.57 14.19
CA PRO A 106 8.74 -0.66 14.57
C PRO A 106 8.73 -0.87 16.09
N GLY A 107 8.21 -2.02 16.53
CA GLY A 107 8.17 -2.41 17.94
C GLY A 107 7.04 -1.78 18.75
N ALA A 108 6.18 -0.93 18.16
CA ALA A 108 4.99 -0.46 18.86
C ALA A 108 3.98 -1.61 19.03
N THR A 109 3.45 -1.75 20.25
CA THR A 109 2.45 -2.79 20.59
C THR A 109 1.05 -2.23 20.76
N ASP A 110 0.93 -0.93 21.01
CA ASP A 110 -0.35 -0.26 21.28
C ASP A 110 -0.27 1.26 21.03
N VAL A 111 -1.41 1.92 21.32
CA VAL A 111 -1.63 3.38 21.16
C VAL A 111 -0.90 4.24 22.20
N THR A 112 -0.13 3.66 23.11
CA THR A 112 0.64 4.39 24.15
C THR A 112 2.06 4.73 23.71
N ASN A 113 2.51 4.17 22.59
CA ASN A 113 3.80 4.53 22.00
C ASN A 113 3.79 6.01 21.57
N PRO A 114 4.81 6.81 21.92
CA PRO A 114 4.84 8.24 21.65
C PRO A 114 4.80 8.58 20.14
N ILE A 115 5.46 7.79 19.30
CA ILE A 115 5.45 8.00 17.85
C ILE A 115 4.06 7.67 17.28
N VAL A 116 3.41 6.61 17.78
CA VAL A 116 2.03 6.27 17.40
C VAL A 116 1.08 7.42 17.75
N ILE A 117 1.26 8.03 18.93
CA ILE A 117 0.49 9.21 19.35
C ILE A 117 0.77 10.40 18.42
N ASN A 118 2.03 10.64 18.04
CA ASN A 118 2.39 11.74 17.12
C ASN A 118 1.74 11.55 15.75
N ILE A 119 1.75 10.33 15.19
CA ILE A 119 1.07 10.01 13.94
C ILE A 119 -0.44 10.29 14.07
N ALA A 120 -1.09 9.73 15.10
CA ALA A 120 -2.53 9.90 15.32
C ALA A 120 -2.90 11.39 15.50
N ARG A 121 -2.14 12.11 16.32
CA ARG A 121 -2.32 13.53 16.59
C ARG A 121 -2.18 14.35 15.32
N PHE A 122 -1.18 14.06 14.49
CA PHE A 122 -0.98 14.75 13.22
C PHE A 122 -2.15 14.51 12.26
N LEU A 123 -2.53 13.24 12.04
CA LEU A 123 -3.63 12.87 11.15
C LEU A 123 -4.95 13.53 11.56
N GLN A 124 -5.32 13.42 12.83
CA GLN A 124 -6.58 13.95 13.33
C GLN A 124 -6.61 15.48 13.36
N SER A 125 -5.46 16.14 13.57
CA SER A 125 -5.37 17.61 13.48
C SER A 125 -5.41 18.12 12.04
N LEU A 126 -5.11 17.25 11.06
CA LEU A 126 -5.19 17.55 9.65
C LEU A 126 -6.53 17.18 9.01
N ASP A 127 -7.51 16.78 9.81
CA ASP A 127 -8.85 16.53 9.32
C ASP A 127 -9.55 17.84 8.91
N ASN A 128 -10.22 17.82 7.75
CA ASN A 128 -10.79 19.03 7.16
C ASN A 128 -11.92 19.64 7.98
N ASP A 129 -12.74 18.81 8.64
CA ASP A 129 -13.87 19.24 9.47
C ASP A 129 -13.57 19.18 10.98
N GLN A 130 -12.35 18.77 11.36
CA GLN A 130 -11.90 18.59 12.74
C GLN A 130 -12.74 17.57 13.54
N ASP A 131 -13.41 16.62 12.86
CA ASP A 131 -14.16 15.52 13.49
C ASP A 131 -13.70 14.13 12.99
N PRO A 132 -12.63 13.57 13.60
CA PRO A 132 -12.05 12.31 13.14
C PRO A 132 -12.97 11.09 13.35
N SER A 133 -14.10 11.26 14.04
CA SER A 133 -15.07 10.18 14.31
C SER A 133 -15.86 9.76 13.06
N ASN A 134 -15.98 10.66 12.07
CA ASN A 134 -16.74 10.44 10.84
C ASN A 134 -15.86 9.99 9.65
N GLY A 135 -14.55 9.86 9.88
CA GLY A 135 -13.51 9.68 8.87
C GLY A 135 -12.40 10.69 9.11
N ILE A 136 -11.25 10.52 8.46
CA ILE A 136 -10.23 11.57 8.42
C ILE A 136 -10.02 11.92 6.95
N ASN A 137 -10.27 13.16 6.59
CA ASN A 137 -10.14 13.64 5.23
C ASN A 137 -9.07 14.74 5.15
N ILE A 138 -7.92 14.40 4.58
CA ILE A 138 -6.83 15.34 4.35
C ILE A 138 -6.92 15.82 2.91
N SER A 139 -7.24 17.11 2.71
CA SER A 139 -7.39 17.67 1.36
C SER A 139 -6.04 17.83 0.64
N ILE A 140 -6.08 18.01 -0.68
CA ILE A 140 -4.87 18.31 -1.46
C ILE A 140 -4.24 19.61 -0.97
N GLU A 141 -5.02 20.64 -0.72
CA GLU A 141 -4.54 21.92 -0.18
C GLU A 141 -3.83 21.70 1.18
N THR A 142 -4.39 20.85 2.04
CA THR A 142 -3.74 20.48 3.31
C THR A 142 -2.40 19.81 3.08
N THR A 143 -2.31 18.87 2.13
CA THR A 143 -1.03 18.21 1.81
C THR A 143 0.00 19.16 1.22
N GLU A 144 -0.44 20.14 0.41
CA GLU A 144 0.42 21.18 -0.14
C GLU A 144 0.96 22.11 0.95
N GLU A 145 0.11 22.51 1.92
CA GLU A 145 0.54 23.29 3.08
C GLU A 145 1.53 22.55 3.99
N VAL A 146 1.43 21.22 4.08
CA VAL A 146 2.39 20.38 4.83
C VAL A 146 3.74 20.23 4.10
N THR A 147 3.72 20.29 2.76
CA THR A 147 4.89 20.01 1.91
C THR A 147 6.01 21.03 2.16
N GLY A 148 7.25 20.56 2.27
CA GLY A 148 8.42 21.41 2.52
C GLY A 148 8.60 21.90 3.96
N ARG A 149 7.68 21.61 4.89
CA ARG A 149 7.87 21.92 6.32
C ARG A 149 8.77 20.88 6.99
N PRO A 150 9.72 21.27 7.86
CA PRO A 150 10.66 20.36 8.51
C PRO A 150 10.02 19.65 9.72
N ILE A 151 8.88 18.98 9.52
CA ILE A 151 8.17 18.24 10.55
C ILE A 151 8.66 16.79 10.57
N ASP A 152 9.24 16.37 11.70
CA ASP A 152 9.64 14.97 11.92
C ASP A 152 8.68 14.28 12.91
N ILE A 153 7.70 13.55 12.37
CA ILE A 153 6.72 12.79 13.15
C ILE A 153 7.36 11.61 13.91
N ASN A 154 8.52 11.13 13.45
CA ASN A 154 9.22 10.00 14.06
C ASN A 154 10.10 10.42 15.24
N ASN A 155 10.21 11.73 15.52
CA ASN A 155 10.82 12.23 16.74
C ASN A 155 9.88 11.97 17.94
N PRO A 156 10.25 11.10 18.91
CA PRO A 156 9.42 10.84 20.09
C PRO A 156 9.30 12.07 21.02
N GLU A 157 10.18 13.06 20.87
CA GLU A 157 10.16 14.33 21.62
C GLU A 157 9.48 15.46 20.83
N LEU A 158 8.80 15.16 19.72
CA LEU A 158 8.06 16.17 18.96
C LEU A 158 6.98 16.84 19.83
N ASP A 159 7.22 18.10 20.16
CA ASP A 159 6.30 18.91 20.93
C ASP A 159 5.37 19.72 20.02
N PHE A 160 4.15 19.23 19.82
CA PHE A 160 3.14 19.92 19.00
C PHE A 160 2.69 21.26 19.57
N ASP A 161 2.90 21.51 20.87
CA ASP A 161 2.45 22.74 21.52
C ASP A 161 3.51 23.85 21.45
N ASN A 162 4.76 23.51 21.11
CA ASN A 162 5.88 24.46 21.02
C ASN A 162 6.72 24.31 19.72
N ASN A 163 6.25 23.54 18.75
CA ASN A 163 6.93 23.38 17.45
C ASN A 163 6.45 24.46 16.48
N VAL A 164 7.35 25.37 16.13
CA VAL A 164 7.06 26.55 15.27
C VAL A 164 6.49 26.19 13.90
N ASP A 165 6.90 25.05 13.32
CA ASP A 165 6.42 24.62 12.00
C ASP A 165 5.01 24.07 12.05
N LEU A 166 4.68 23.33 13.12
CA LEU A 166 3.33 22.84 13.43
C LEU A 166 2.40 24.00 13.80
N GLU A 167 2.84 24.93 14.65
CA GLU A 167 2.07 26.14 14.97
C GLU A 167 1.74 26.93 13.70
N ALA A 168 2.74 27.21 12.86
CA ALA A 168 2.54 27.92 11.61
C ALA A 168 1.62 27.15 10.65
N LEU A 169 1.72 25.81 10.61
CA LEU A 169 0.86 24.97 9.79
C LEU A 169 -0.61 25.06 10.23
N PHE A 170 -0.88 24.90 11.53
CA PHE A 170 -2.24 24.92 12.05
C PHE A 170 -2.87 26.31 12.00
N ILE A 171 -2.09 27.38 12.16
CA ILE A 171 -2.54 28.77 11.91
C ILE A 171 -2.94 28.95 10.44
N MET A 172 -2.11 28.50 9.49
CA MET A 172 -2.39 28.63 8.06
C MET A 172 -3.64 27.86 7.63
N LEU A 173 -3.86 26.68 8.22
CA LEU A 173 -5.01 25.84 7.93
C LEU A 173 -6.29 26.23 8.69
N ASP A 174 -6.23 27.20 9.61
CA ASP A 174 -7.30 27.54 10.56
C ASP A 174 -7.79 26.33 11.37
N ARG A 175 -6.84 25.58 11.94
CA ARG A 175 -7.11 24.34 12.70
C ARG A 175 -6.61 24.41 14.12
N THR A 176 -7.32 23.70 15.00
CA THR A 176 -6.84 23.48 16.37
C THR A 176 -6.11 22.14 16.44
N PRO A 177 -4.84 22.09 16.89
CA PRO A 177 -4.17 20.81 17.09
C PRO A 177 -4.92 19.96 18.12
N VAL A 178 -5.19 18.71 17.77
CA VAL A 178 -5.72 17.70 18.68
C VAL A 178 -4.67 17.45 19.77
N THR A 179 -5.07 17.22 21.02
CA THR A 179 -4.12 16.91 22.10
C THR A 179 -3.71 15.44 22.08
N ALA A 180 -2.55 15.10 22.64
CA ALA A 180 -2.08 13.71 22.73
C ALA A 180 -3.14 12.74 23.34
N ASN A 181 -3.78 13.15 24.44
CA ASN A 181 -4.81 12.33 25.10
C ASN A 181 -6.05 12.12 24.22
N LYS A 182 -6.50 13.16 23.50
CA LYS A 182 -7.63 13.05 22.58
C LYS A 182 -7.27 12.14 21.40
N ALA A 183 -6.08 12.32 20.83
CA ALA A 183 -5.60 11.53 19.71
C ALA A 183 -5.51 10.04 20.05
N GLN A 184 -4.93 9.72 21.21
CA GLN A 184 -4.84 8.37 21.73
C GLN A 184 -6.22 7.76 21.99
N PHE A 185 -7.14 8.52 22.60
CA PHE A 185 -8.49 8.05 22.90
C PHE A 185 -9.28 7.74 21.63
N HIS A 186 -9.21 8.62 20.64
CA HIS A 186 -9.83 8.42 19.33
C HIS A 186 -9.27 7.17 18.65
N LEU A 187 -7.95 7.06 18.50
CA LEU A 187 -7.31 5.91 17.86
C LEU A 187 -7.68 4.60 18.56
N ARG A 188 -7.67 4.57 19.90
CA ARG A 188 -8.09 3.39 20.67
C ARG A 188 -9.51 2.96 20.32
N THR A 189 -10.42 3.93 20.20
CA THR A 189 -11.83 3.68 19.88
C THR A 189 -11.99 3.22 18.44
N ALA A 190 -11.28 3.85 17.50
CA ALA A 190 -11.26 3.48 16.10
C ALA A 190 -10.72 2.05 15.88
N LEU A 191 -9.70 1.62 16.63
CA LEU A 191 -9.17 0.26 16.53
C LEU A 191 -10.12 -0.82 17.06
N ILE A 192 -11.02 -0.47 17.97
CA ILE A 192 -12.07 -1.39 18.42
C ILE A 192 -13.08 -1.59 17.28
N SER A 193 -13.48 -0.54 16.57
CA SER A 193 -14.45 -0.63 15.48
C SER A 193 -13.89 -1.34 14.24
N SER A 194 -12.59 -1.21 13.94
CA SER A 194 -11.97 -1.95 12.84
C SER A 194 -11.98 -3.46 13.05
N LYS A 195 -11.80 -3.93 14.29
CA LYS A 195 -11.84 -5.37 14.64
C LYS A 195 -13.19 -6.00 14.34
N TRP A 196 -14.29 -5.25 14.48
CA TRP A 196 -15.63 -5.76 14.16
C TRP A 196 -15.87 -5.89 12.65
N ARG A 197 -15.22 -5.05 11.82
CA ARG A 197 -15.30 -5.14 10.34
C ARG A 197 -14.63 -6.39 9.75
N VAL A 198 -13.69 -7.02 10.46
CA VAL A 198 -13.01 -8.24 10.00
C VAL A 198 -13.93 -9.47 10.03
N TRP A 199 -15.02 -9.44 10.81
CA TRP A 199 -15.92 -10.58 11.01
C TRP A 199 -17.24 -10.52 10.22
N GLU A 200 -17.38 -9.57 9.29
CA GLU A 200 -18.61 -9.38 8.48
C GLU A 200 -18.55 -10.01 7.07
N TRP A 201 -17.59 -10.92 6.81
CA TRP A 201 -17.45 -11.64 5.54
C TRP A 201 -17.50 -13.16 5.72
#